data_AF-A0A5E7FUR8-F1
#
_entry.id   AF-A0A5E7FUR8-F1
#
_cell.length_a   1.000
_cell.length_b   1.000
_cell.length_c   1.000
_cell.angle_alpha   90.00
_cell.angle_beta   90.00
_cell.angle_gamma   90.00
#
_symmetry.space_group_name_H-M   'P 1'
#
loop_
_entity.id
_entity.type
_entity.pdbx_description
1 polymer ?
#
loop_
_entity_poly.entity_id
_entity_poly.type
_entity_poly.pdbx_seq_one_letter_code
_entity_poly.pdbx_strand_id
1 'polypeptide(L)'
;MSSPVQWSREGVIAVVRIDNPPVNALGQSVRAHLLAAFNAAEQDPEVKLVLLYCAGRTFIAGADIREFGKPPQAPILPDVTRSLESFNKPSLAVLHGSVLGGGLEVALACHYRIIQDTAKVGLPEVKLGLLPGAGGTQRLPRLAGVARALEMIVGGEPISALEAMRSGIVDELYDGEPLAAGLAYAAQLLAQGAQPRRSGQARVPAAVGSSNAELLMAKRAEVQRSQPGLFSPLRCIAAIEAATALPLSEGLQRERALFLECMESPQRAALIHTFFAERQAAKVVDRDASVTVGNRMALHYIREAELLVEEGASVAQVDAALREFGMATSPFALLERSGLKLDAVVGEPSLAVKLESAPQRLWQRPIYALINEGARILEEDIAQRASDIDVIFLTGYGFPAHRGGPMFLADQIGLPAVLQQLREFHQQHGEHWKPAPLLERLVAEGKTFAEQDQQG
;
A
#
# COMPACT_ATOMS: atom_id res chain seq x y z
N MET A 1 -29.44 1.79 -14.44
CA MET A 1 -28.51 0.69 -14.10
C MET A 1 -29.13 -0.07 -12.94
N SER A 2 -29.03 -1.40 -12.90
CA SER A 2 -29.46 -2.20 -11.75
C SER A 2 -28.67 -1.82 -10.50
N SER A 3 -29.28 -1.89 -9.32
CA SER A 3 -28.59 -1.67 -8.04
C SER A 3 -27.39 -2.62 -7.92
N PRO A 4 -26.21 -2.13 -7.47
CA PRO A 4 -25.02 -2.97 -7.30
C PRO A 4 -25.12 -3.91 -6.09
N VAL A 5 -26.14 -3.72 -5.24
CA VAL A 5 -26.49 -4.66 -4.16
C VAL A 5 -27.97 -5.00 -4.29
N GLN A 6 -28.26 -6.28 -4.32
CA GLN A 6 -29.60 -6.84 -4.43
C GLN A 6 -29.83 -7.71 -3.21
N TRP A 7 -31.06 -7.76 -2.72
CA TRP A 7 -31.41 -8.76 -1.71
C TRP A 7 -32.73 -9.43 -2.04
N SER A 8 -32.82 -10.71 -1.69
CA SER A 8 -34.00 -11.57 -1.82
C SER A 8 -34.16 -12.42 -0.55
N ARG A 9 -35.24 -13.20 -0.47
CA ARG A 9 -35.47 -14.15 0.63
C ARG A 9 -35.49 -15.57 0.10
N GLU A 10 -34.76 -16.44 0.78
CA GLU A 10 -34.79 -17.90 0.61
C GLU A 10 -35.31 -18.50 1.92
N GLY A 11 -36.63 -18.70 2.00
CA GLY A 11 -37.30 -19.01 3.26
C GLY A 11 -37.05 -17.91 4.31
N VAL A 12 -36.41 -18.27 5.41
CA VAL A 12 -36.06 -17.34 6.51
C VAL A 12 -34.69 -16.67 6.37
N ILE A 13 -33.98 -16.90 5.26
CA ILE A 13 -32.65 -16.33 5.00
C ILE A 13 -32.80 -15.14 4.05
N ALA A 14 -32.32 -13.97 4.46
CA ALA A 14 -32.14 -12.84 3.56
C ALA A 14 -30.82 -13.01 2.81
N VAL A 15 -30.89 -13.16 1.50
CA VAL A 15 -29.72 -13.32 0.62
C VAL A 15 -29.35 -11.97 0.03
N VAL A 16 -28.22 -11.41 0.46
CA VAL A 16 -27.66 -10.13 0.00
C VAL A 16 -26.52 -10.42 -0.98
N ARG A 17 -26.72 -10.03 -2.24
CA ARG A 17 -25.78 -10.20 -3.34
C ARG A 17 -25.16 -8.86 -3.74
N ILE A 18 -23.84 -8.76 -3.72
CA ILE A 18 -23.10 -7.65 -4.34
C ILE A 18 -22.70 -8.03 -5.76
N ASP A 19 -22.96 -7.16 -6.74
CA ASP A 19 -22.56 -7.32 -8.13
C ASP A 19 -22.08 -5.96 -8.69
N ASN A 20 -20.79 -5.68 -8.49
CA ASN A 20 -20.14 -4.44 -8.92
C ASN A 20 -18.82 -4.77 -9.66
N PRO A 21 -18.89 -5.23 -10.92
CA PRO A 21 -17.72 -5.66 -11.67
C PRO A 21 -16.70 -4.52 -11.86
N PRO A 22 -15.41 -4.84 -12.04
CA PRO A 22 -14.87 -6.18 -12.25
C PRO A 22 -14.37 -6.88 -10.97
N VAL A 23 -14.42 -6.20 -9.81
CA VAL A 23 -13.80 -6.68 -8.55
C VAL A 23 -14.62 -6.39 -7.28
N ASN A 24 -15.90 -6.05 -7.45
CA ASN A 24 -16.80 -5.71 -6.34
C ASN A 24 -16.25 -4.63 -5.41
N ALA A 25 -15.63 -3.60 -5.99
CA ALA A 25 -15.01 -2.52 -5.22
C ALA A 25 -16.05 -1.79 -4.35
N LEU A 26 -15.66 -1.41 -3.13
CA LEU A 26 -16.51 -0.71 -2.15
C LEU A 26 -16.64 0.78 -2.48
N GLY A 27 -17.28 1.11 -3.60
CA GLY A 27 -17.73 2.48 -3.89
C GLY A 27 -18.90 2.89 -3.01
N GLN A 28 -19.21 4.19 -2.97
CA GLN A 28 -20.28 4.77 -2.15
C GLN A 28 -21.62 4.09 -2.41
N SER A 29 -21.95 3.82 -3.67
CA SER A 29 -23.20 3.15 -4.02
C SER A 29 -23.27 1.74 -3.43
N VAL A 30 -22.17 0.97 -3.43
CA VAL A 30 -22.15 -0.37 -2.81
C VAL A 30 -22.34 -0.24 -1.29
N ARG A 31 -21.61 0.69 -0.65
CA ARG A 31 -21.72 0.94 0.80
C ARG A 31 -23.15 1.30 1.22
N ALA A 32 -23.78 2.22 0.48
CA ALA A 32 -25.15 2.67 0.76
C ALA A 32 -26.18 1.55 0.61
N HIS A 33 -26.14 0.80 -0.49
CA HIS A 33 -27.12 -0.26 -0.73
C HIS A 33 -26.88 -1.50 0.15
N LEU A 34 -25.63 -1.78 0.55
CA LEU A 34 -25.33 -2.82 1.54
C LEU A 34 -25.95 -2.49 2.90
N LEU A 35 -25.76 -1.25 3.36
CA LEU A 35 -26.37 -0.78 4.61
C LEU A 35 -27.91 -0.83 4.54
N ALA A 36 -28.50 -0.39 3.43
CA ALA A 36 -29.94 -0.44 3.22
C ALA A 36 -30.48 -1.88 3.24
N ALA A 37 -29.77 -2.83 2.63
CA ALA A 37 -30.16 -4.25 2.62
C ALA A 37 -30.15 -4.86 4.02
N PHE A 38 -29.11 -4.59 4.83
CA PHE A 38 -29.06 -5.04 6.22
C PHE A 38 -30.18 -4.42 7.07
N ASN A 39 -30.45 -3.13 6.91
CA ASN A 39 -31.55 -2.46 7.63
C ASN A 39 -32.92 -3.04 7.26
N ALA A 40 -33.16 -3.32 5.98
CA ALA A 40 -34.40 -3.97 5.52
C ALA A 40 -34.54 -5.38 6.10
N ALA A 41 -33.46 -6.17 6.09
CA ALA A 41 -33.44 -7.50 6.67
C ALA A 41 -33.60 -7.49 8.21
N GLU A 42 -33.17 -6.43 8.90
CA GLU A 42 -33.39 -6.27 10.34
C GLU A 42 -34.88 -6.11 10.66
N GLN A 43 -35.56 -5.27 9.87
CA GLN A 43 -36.97 -4.93 10.05
C GLN A 43 -37.93 -6.05 9.65
N ASP A 44 -37.52 -6.98 8.80
CA ASP A 44 -38.35 -8.11 8.38
C ASP A 44 -38.40 -9.21 9.47
N PRO A 45 -39.54 -9.46 10.15
CA PRO A 45 -39.63 -10.46 11.22
C PRO A 45 -39.50 -11.91 10.73
N GLU A 46 -39.71 -12.18 9.43
CA GLU A 46 -39.55 -13.51 8.82
C GLU A 46 -38.06 -13.85 8.63
N VAL A 47 -37.21 -12.83 8.45
CA VAL A 47 -35.76 -13.02 8.34
C VAL A 47 -35.18 -13.41 9.69
N LYS A 48 -34.47 -14.54 9.71
CA LYS A 48 -33.73 -15.06 10.87
C LYS A 48 -32.21 -15.01 10.70
N LEU A 49 -31.70 -14.89 9.47
CA LEU A 49 -30.27 -14.80 9.17
C LEU A 49 -30.05 -14.00 7.88
N VAL A 50 -28.97 -13.23 7.79
CA VAL A 50 -28.50 -12.59 6.54
C VAL A 50 -27.29 -13.34 5.98
N LEU A 51 -27.35 -13.72 4.70
CA LEU A 51 -26.24 -14.28 3.94
C LEU A 51 -25.74 -13.20 2.97
N LEU A 52 -24.48 -12.80 3.11
CA LEU A 52 -23.79 -11.86 2.23
C LEU A 52 -22.82 -12.62 1.32
N TYR A 53 -22.97 -12.46 0.01
CA TYR A 53 -22.05 -12.99 -0.98
C TYR A 53 -21.89 -12.02 -2.16
N CYS A 54 -20.90 -12.27 -3.02
CA CYS A 54 -20.68 -11.48 -4.24
C CYS A 54 -20.81 -12.33 -5.51
N ALA A 55 -21.22 -11.70 -6.60
CA ALA A 55 -21.14 -12.26 -7.94
C ALA A 55 -19.75 -12.08 -8.57
N GLY A 56 -19.50 -12.80 -9.66
CA GLY A 56 -18.26 -12.69 -10.43
C GLY A 56 -17.08 -13.37 -9.75
N ARG A 57 -15.86 -12.99 -10.18
CA ARG A 57 -14.61 -13.71 -9.86
C ARG A 57 -14.10 -13.57 -8.43
N THR A 58 -14.68 -12.70 -7.62
CA THR A 58 -14.11 -12.32 -6.32
C THR A 58 -15.18 -11.78 -5.39
N PHE A 59 -14.96 -11.89 -4.07
CA PHE A 59 -15.66 -11.07 -3.08
C PHE A 59 -15.24 -9.59 -3.27
N ILE A 60 -15.34 -8.77 -2.24
CA ILE A 60 -14.87 -7.39 -2.26
C ILE A 60 -13.34 -7.33 -2.27
N ALA A 61 -12.75 -6.76 -3.33
CA ALA A 61 -11.29 -6.62 -3.46
C ALA A 61 -10.71 -5.29 -2.94
N GLY A 62 -11.49 -4.51 -2.20
CA GLY A 62 -11.04 -3.27 -1.56
C GLY A 62 -11.87 -2.04 -1.91
N ALA A 63 -11.32 -0.87 -1.62
CA ALA A 63 -11.95 0.42 -1.92
C ALA A 63 -11.99 0.70 -3.43
N ASP A 64 -12.92 1.57 -3.85
CA ASP A 64 -12.99 2.02 -5.23
C ASP A 64 -11.91 3.07 -5.52
N ILE A 65 -10.94 2.68 -6.36
CA ILE A 65 -9.84 3.57 -6.77
C ILE A 65 -10.34 4.86 -7.45
N ARG A 66 -11.54 4.84 -8.04
CA ARG A 66 -12.14 6.03 -8.67
C ARG A 66 -12.57 7.09 -7.65
N GLU A 67 -12.66 6.72 -6.38
CA GLU A 67 -12.95 7.63 -5.26
C GLU A 67 -11.68 8.21 -4.64
N PHE A 68 -10.49 7.75 -5.03
CA PHE A 68 -9.24 8.24 -4.43
C PHE A 68 -9.04 9.72 -4.75
N GLY A 69 -8.67 10.50 -3.72
CA GLY A 69 -8.48 11.94 -3.83
C GLY A 69 -9.76 12.77 -3.87
N LYS A 70 -10.95 12.13 -3.84
CA LYS A 70 -12.24 12.82 -3.78
C LYS A 70 -12.71 12.97 -2.33
N PRO A 71 -13.52 14.00 -2.01
CA PRO A 71 -14.13 14.12 -0.70
C PRO A 71 -14.94 12.86 -0.33
N PRO A 72 -14.84 12.36 0.92
CA PRO A 72 -15.57 11.17 1.34
C PRO A 72 -17.08 11.42 1.34
N GLN A 73 -17.84 10.45 0.86
CA GLN A 73 -19.30 10.49 0.84
C GLN A 73 -19.89 9.41 1.74
N ALA A 74 -20.91 9.80 2.52
CA ALA A 74 -21.62 8.93 3.43
C ALA A 74 -22.51 7.89 2.68
N PRO A 75 -22.74 6.69 3.24
CA PRO A 75 -22.07 6.18 4.42
C PRO A 75 -20.59 5.86 4.11
N ILE A 76 -19.71 6.21 5.05
CA ILE A 76 -18.32 5.77 4.98
C ILE A 76 -18.23 4.33 5.49
N LEU A 77 -17.18 3.61 5.10
CA LEU A 77 -17.05 2.19 5.46
C LEU A 77 -17.15 1.90 6.97
N PRO A 78 -16.60 2.73 7.88
CA PRO A 78 -16.79 2.56 9.32
C PRO A 78 -18.25 2.54 9.79
N ASP A 79 -19.13 3.30 9.13
CA ASP A 79 -20.56 3.32 9.48
C ASP A 79 -21.20 1.99 9.09
N VAL A 80 -20.83 1.47 7.91
CA VAL A 80 -21.31 0.18 7.40
C VAL A 80 -20.84 -0.96 8.30
N THR A 81 -19.54 -1.04 8.61
CA THR A 81 -19.01 -2.13 9.44
C THR A 81 -19.54 -2.08 10.87
N ARG A 82 -19.76 -0.88 11.43
CA ARG A 82 -20.44 -0.73 12.73
C ARG A 82 -21.87 -1.25 12.68
N SER A 83 -22.63 -0.95 11.62
CA SER A 83 -24.00 -1.44 11.46
C SER A 83 -24.06 -2.96 11.31
N LEU A 84 -23.15 -3.53 10.51
CA LEU A 84 -23.06 -4.98 10.30
C LEU A 84 -22.72 -5.73 11.60
N GLU A 85 -21.77 -5.20 12.38
CA GLU A 85 -21.44 -5.76 13.69
C GLU A 85 -22.53 -5.49 14.73
N SER A 86 -23.31 -4.41 14.59
CA SER A 86 -24.41 -4.08 15.49
C SER A 86 -25.67 -4.94 15.26
N PHE A 87 -25.79 -5.55 14.08
CA PHE A 87 -26.97 -6.27 13.59
C PHE A 87 -27.48 -7.34 14.55
N ASN A 88 -28.80 -7.36 14.81
CA ASN A 88 -29.37 -8.18 15.88
C ASN A 88 -29.68 -9.64 15.48
N LYS A 89 -29.46 -10.01 14.21
CA LYS A 89 -29.64 -11.38 13.71
C LYS A 89 -28.30 -11.94 13.24
N PRO A 90 -28.09 -13.27 13.21
CA PRO A 90 -26.91 -13.85 12.60
C PRO A 90 -26.66 -13.33 11.18
N SER A 91 -25.40 -13.06 10.85
CA SER A 91 -24.96 -12.65 9.52
C SER A 91 -23.79 -13.51 9.08
N LEU A 92 -23.81 -13.99 7.85
CA LEU A 92 -22.82 -14.89 7.27
C LEU A 92 -22.20 -14.22 6.04
N ALA A 93 -20.88 -14.05 6.03
CA ALA A 93 -20.14 -13.65 4.83
C ALA A 93 -19.60 -14.90 4.10
N VAL A 94 -19.86 -14.99 2.80
CA VAL A 94 -19.37 -16.07 1.94
C VAL A 94 -18.28 -15.52 1.03
N LEU A 95 -17.04 -15.93 1.29
CA LEU A 95 -15.84 -15.33 0.72
C LEU A 95 -15.30 -16.19 -0.43
N HIS A 96 -14.88 -15.55 -1.53
CA HIS A 96 -14.19 -16.20 -2.64
C HIS A 96 -13.22 -15.23 -3.35
N GLY A 97 -12.29 -15.77 -4.14
CA GLY A 97 -11.32 -14.97 -4.88
C GLY A 97 -10.45 -14.09 -3.98
N SER A 98 -10.42 -12.77 -4.23
CA SER A 98 -9.66 -11.78 -3.45
C SER A 98 -10.54 -11.03 -2.46
N VAL A 99 -10.21 -11.14 -1.18
CA VAL A 99 -10.93 -10.49 -0.07
C VAL A 99 -9.97 -9.51 0.61
N LEU A 100 -9.88 -8.29 0.10
CA LEU A 100 -8.79 -7.38 0.44
C LEU A 100 -9.29 -6.07 1.06
N GLY A 101 -8.51 -5.54 2.00
CA GLY A 101 -8.73 -4.27 2.67
C GLY A 101 -10.14 -4.16 3.24
N GLY A 102 -10.87 -3.11 2.84
CA GLY A 102 -12.28 -2.92 3.23
C GLY A 102 -13.19 -4.12 3.00
N GLY A 103 -12.89 -5.01 2.03
CA GLY A 103 -13.63 -6.25 1.84
C GLY A 103 -13.48 -7.24 2.99
N LEU A 104 -12.26 -7.39 3.50
CA LEU A 104 -12.02 -8.16 4.71
C LEU A 104 -12.62 -7.45 5.93
N GLU A 105 -12.57 -6.13 6.01
CA GLU A 105 -13.20 -5.38 7.13
C GLU A 105 -14.72 -5.58 7.19
N VAL A 106 -15.41 -5.64 6.04
CA VAL A 106 -16.82 -6.04 5.95
C VAL A 106 -17.03 -7.46 6.48
N ALA A 107 -16.22 -8.42 6.03
CA ALA A 107 -16.33 -9.81 6.48
C ALA A 107 -16.08 -9.98 7.99
N LEU A 108 -15.09 -9.26 8.55
CA LEU A 108 -14.77 -9.27 9.97
C LEU A 108 -15.89 -8.67 10.84
N ALA A 109 -16.70 -7.77 10.28
CA ALA A 109 -17.87 -7.19 10.92
C ALA A 109 -19.11 -8.10 10.89
N CYS A 110 -19.20 -9.05 9.96
CA CYS A 110 -20.23 -10.10 9.98
C CYS A 110 -20.03 -11.05 11.17
N HIS A 111 -21.03 -11.86 11.51
CA HIS A 111 -20.97 -12.77 12.66
C HIS A 111 -20.24 -14.08 12.33
N TYR A 112 -20.40 -14.56 11.11
CA TYR A 112 -19.85 -15.81 10.60
C TYR A 112 -19.21 -15.59 9.22
N ARG A 113 -18.21 -16.39 8.89
CA ARG A 113 -17.44 -16.32 7.64
C ARG A 113 -17.09 -17.71 7.15
N ILE A 114 -17.44 -18.03 5.92
CA ILE A 114 -16.89 -19.20 5.21
C ILE A 114 -16.10 -18.74 3.99
N ILE A 115 -15.11 -19.51 3.56
CA ILE A 115 -14.20 -19.11 2.48
C ILE A 115 -13.93 -20.22 1.49
N GLN A 116 -13.89 -19.89 0.21
CA GLN A 116 -13.47 -20.83 -0.83
C GLN A 116 -11.98 -21.15 -0.67
N ASP A 117 -11.60 -22.41 -0.78
CA ASP A 117 -10.23 -22.90 -0.56
C ASP A 117 -9.13 -22.19 -1.40
N THR A 118 -9.46 -21.72 -2.59
CA THR A 118 -8.58 -20.99 -3.51
C THR A 118 -8.48 -19.48 -3.22
N ALA A 119 -9.28 -18.97 -2.28
CA ALA A 119 -9.32 -17.55 -1.99
C ALA A 119 -8.12 -17.05 -1.16
N LYS A 120 -7.91 -15.73 -1.20
CA LYS A 120 -6.92 -15.02 -0.39
C LYS A 120 -7.56 -13.86 0.35
N VAL A 121 -7.11 -13.63 1.59
CA VAL A 121 -7.58 -12.54 2.46
C VAL A 121 -6.41 -11.66 2.90
N GLY A 122 -6.60 -10.35 3.02
CA GLY A 122 -5.52 -9.46 3.44
C GLY A 122 -5.94 -8.02 3.73
N LEU A 123 -5.06 -7.28 4.41
CA LEU A 123 -5.22 -5.86 4.75
C LEU A 123 -4.02 -5.05 4.20
N PRO A 124 -3.94 -4.82 2.87
CA PRO A 124 -2.78 -4.25 2.20
C PRO A 124 -2.70 -2.72 2.27
N GLU A 125 -3.51 -2.04 3.07
CA GLU A 125 -3.61 -0.57 3.15
C GLU A 125 -2.26 0.12 3.42
N VAL A 126 -1.36 -0.54 4.15
CA VAL A 126 -0.01 -0.04 4.42
C VAL A 126 0.79 0.23 3.14
N LYS A 127 0.56 -0.57 2.08
CA LYS A 127 1.19 -0.40 0.76
C LYS A 127 0.73 0.87 0.03
N LEU A 128 -0.37 1.47 0.48
CA LEU A 128 -0.90 2.75 -0.03
C LEU A 128 -0.64 3.91 0.94
N GLY A 129 0.24 3.73 1.94
CA GLY A 129 0.50 4.73 2.96
C GLY A 129 -0.64 4.89 3.97
N LEU A 130 -1.51 3.89 4.11
CA LEU A 130 -2.68 3.93 4.99
C LEU A 130 -2.64 2.80 6.03
N LEU A 131 -3.72 2.69 6.80
CA LEU A 131 -4.02 1.55 7.66
C LEU A 131 -5.47 1.12 7.41
N PRO A 132 -5.88 -0.10 7.81
CA PRO A 132 -7.27 -0.54 7.76
C PRO A 132 -8.16 0.35 8.63
N GLY A 133 -9.03 1.13 8.00
CA GLY A 133 -9.68 2.27 8.64
C GLY A 133 -11.15 2.05 9.02
N ALA A 134 -11.68 0.84 8.87
CA ALA A 134 -13.07 0.46 9.16
C ALA A 134 -13.18 -0.71 10.15
N GLY A 135 -12.23 -0.79 11.07
CA GLY A 135 -12.16 -1.70 12.20
C GLY A 135 -11.28 -2.92 11.96
N GLY A 136 -10.56 -3.01 10.83
CA GLY A 136 -9.62 -4.09 10.57
C GLY A 136 -8.52 -4.19 11.63
N THR A 137 -7.98 -3.05 12.09
CA THR A 137 -6.94 -3.04 13.14
C THR A 137 -7.48 -3.41 14.51
N GLN A 138 -8.80 -3.37 14.69
CA GLN A 138 -9.47 -3.68 15.94
C GLN A 138 -9.99 -5.12 15.98
N ARG A 139 -10.63 -5.60 14.91
CA ARG A 139 -11.27 -6.93 14.86
C ARG A 139 -10.28 -8.04 14.54
N LEU A 140 -9.29 -7.80 13.69
CA LEU A 140 -8.32 -8.83 13.32
C LEU A 140 -7.49 -9.33 14.53
N PRO A 141 -6.92 -8.47 15.39
CA PRO A 141 -6.20 -8.96 16.58
C PRO A 141 -7.10 -9.72 17.56
N ARG A 142 -8.39 -9.38 17.63
CA ARG A 142 -9.37 -10.07 18.50
C ARG A 142 -9.70 -11.48 18.02
N LEU A 143 -9.60 -11.74 16.71
CA LEU A 143 -9.85 -13.05 16.12
C LEU A 143 -8.57 -13.89 15.99
N ALA A 144 -7.49 -13.29 15.48
CA ALA A 144 -6.28 -14.00 15.06
C ALA A 144 -5.04 -13.74 15.93
N GLY A 145 -5.16 -12.91 16.96
CA GLY A 145 -4.05 -12.49 17.81
C GLY A 145 -3.16 -11.42 17.19
N VAL A 146 -2.28 -10.84 18.01
CA VAL A 146 -1.42 -9.71 17.63
C VAL A 146 -0.38 -10.10 16.58
N ALA A 147 0.22 -11.28 16.68
CA ALA A 147 1.24 -11.73 15.73
C ALA A 147 0.72 -11.77 14.29
N ARG A 148 -0.43 -12.42 14.07
CA ARG A 148 -1.06 -12.50 12.74
C ARG A 148 -1.52 -11.12 12.25
N ALA A 149 -2.05 -10.29 13.15
CA ALA A 149 -2.45 -8.93 12.79
C ALA A 149 -1.25 -8.08 12.34
N LEU A 150 -0.11 -8.17 13.02
CA LEU A 150 1.11 -7.45 12.63
C LEU A 150 1.62 -7.91 11.26
N GLU A 151 1.63 -9.22 11.00
CA GLU A 151 2.00 -9.78 9.70
C GLU A 151 1.11 -9.22 8.56
N MET A 152 -0.21 -9.33 8.72
CA MET A 152 -1.15 -8.96 7.66
C MET A 152 -1.29 -7.44 7.46
N ILE A 153 -1.24 -6.64 8.54
CA ILE A 153 -1.49 -5.19 8.48
C ILE A 153 -0.22 -4.40 8.26
N VAL A 154 0.89 -4.77 8.90
CA VAL A 154 2.18 -4.06 8.77
C VAL A 154 2.96 -4.59 7.56
N GLY A 155 2.87 -5.90 7.28
CA GLY A 155 3.45 -6.49 6.07
C GLY A 155 2.60 -6.24 4.82
N GLY A 156 1.27 -6.23 4.97
CA GLY A 156 0.34 -5.97 3.85
C GLY A 156 0.24 -7.10 2.84
N GLU A 157 0.77 -8.29 3.14
CA GLU A 157 0.66 -9.47 2.28
C GLU A 157 -0.63 -10.27 2.57
N PRO A 158 -1.38 -10.69 1.53
CA PRO A 158 -2.50 -11.59 1.71
C PRO A 158 -2.07 -13.00 2.11
N ILE A 159 -2.88 -13.67 2.92
CA ILE A 159 -2.70 -15.09 3.31
C ILE A 159 -3.71 -15.99 2.59
N SER A 160 -3.44 -17.29 2.56
CA SER A 160 -4.34 -18.29 1.99
C SER A 160 -5.59 -18.51 2.84
N ALA A 161 -6.66 -19.07 2.24
CA ALA A 161 -7.86 -19.48 2.94
C ALA A 161 -7.59 -20.45 4.10
N LEU A 162 -6.67 -21.41 3.91
CA LEU A 162 -6.29 -22.38 4.94
C LEU A 162 -5.63 -21.69 6.15
N GLU A 163 -4.73 -20.73 5.91
CA GLU A 163 -4.11 -19.95 6.99
C GLU A 163 -5.12 -19.07 7.71
N ALA A 164 -6.07 -18.49 6.97
CA ALA A 164 -7.16 -17.71 7.55
C ALA A 164 -8.03 -18.56 8.50
N MET A 165 -8.38 -19.79 8.09
CA MET A 165 -9.15 -20.71 8.93
C MET A 165 -8.37 -21.11 10.18
N ARG A 166 -7.10 -21.51 10.01
CA ARG A 166 -6.22 -21.88 11.14
C ARG A 166 -6.00 -20.74 12.12
N SER A 167 -6.09 -19.50 11.66
CA SER A 167 -5.94 -18.29 12.49
C SER A 167 -7.27 -17.77 13.05
N GLY A 168 -8.40 -18.46 12.84
CA GLY A 168 -9.72 -18.04 13.35
C GLY A 168 -10.35 -16.83 12.65
N ILE A 169 -9.80 -16.41 11.51
CA ILE A 169 -10.35 -15.29 10.71
C ILE A 169 -11.65 -15.74 10.04
N VAL A 170 -11.73 -16.99 9.62
CA VAL A 170 -12.88 -17.63 9.00
C VAL A 170 -13.24 -18.91 9.75
N ASP A 171 -14.50 -19.32 9.66
CA ASP A 171 -15.04 -20.46 10.40
C ASP A 171 -14.86 -21.78 9.65
N GLU A 172 -15.04 -21.78 8.33
CA GLU A 172 -15.01 -23.00 7.53
C GLU A 172 -14.53 -22.76 6.09
N LEU A 173 -13.89 -23.76 5.51
CA LEU A 173 -13.56 -23.80 4.09
C LEU A 173 -14.71 -24.43 3.30
N TYR A 174 -14.97 -23.95 2.09
CA TYR A 174 -15.88 -24.61 1.16
C TYR A 174 -15.25 -24.76 -0.22
N ASP A 175 -15.86 -25.65 -1.01
CA ASP A 175 -15.65 -25.78 -2.45
C ASP A 175 -17.00 -25.60 -3.17
N GLY A 176 -16.96 -25.24 -4.45
CA GLY A 176 -18.13 -25.04 -5.29
C GLY A 176 -18.62 -23.59 -5.35
N GLU A 177 -19.92 -23.44 -5.64
CA GLU A 177 -20.54 -22.14 -5.91
C GLU A 177 -20.89 -21.39 -4.61
N PRO A 178 -20.53 -20.09 -4.49
CA PRO A 178 -20.73 -19.32 -3.26
C PRO A 178 -22.16 -19.31 -2.70
N LEU A 179 -23.19 -19.08 -3.52
CA LEU A 179 -24.56 -19.05 -3.01
C LEU A 179 -24.99 -20.41 -2.44
N ALA A 180 -24.71 -21.50 -3.16
CA ALA A 180 -25.03 -22.85 -2.72
C ALA A 180 -24.33 -23.20 -1.40
N ALA A 181 -23.02 -22.94 -1.30
CA ALA A 181 -22.25 -23.18 -0.08
C ALA A 181 -22.75 -22.32 1.10
N GLY A 182 -23.04 -21.04 0.82
CA GLY A 182 -23.60 -20.12 1.80
C GLY A 182 -24.95 -20.57 2.35
N LEU A 183 -25.88 -20.98 1.49
CA LEU A 183 -27.19 -21.46 1.90
C LEU A 183 -27.09 -22.74 2.76
N ALA A 184 -26.19 -23.65 2.39
CA ALA A 184 -25.94 -24.86 3.17
C ALA A 184 -25.42 -24.53 4.57
N TYR A 185 -24.42 -23.65 4.69
CA TYR A 185 -23.87 -23.26 6.00
C TYR A 185 -24.85 -22.41 6.82
N ALA A 186 -25.62 -21.53 6.18
CA ALA A 186 -26.68 -20.77 6.83
C ALA A 186 -27.76 -21.69 7.44
N ALA A 187 -28.15 -22.75 6.74
CA ALA A 187 -29.08 -23.75 7.27
C ALA A 187 -28.52 -24.47 8.51
N GLN A 188 -27.22 -24.79 8.51
CA GLN A 188 -26.55 -25.38 9.67
C GLN A 188 -26.56 -24.42 10.88
N LEU A 189 -26.23 -23.14 10.67
CA LEU A 189 -26.27 -22.12 11.72
C LEU A 189 -27.67 -21.99 12.32
N LEU A 190 -28.71 -21.98 11.49
CA LEU A 190 -30.09 -21.92 11.94
C LEU A 190 -30.48 -23.17 12.74
N ALA A 191 -30.11 -24.37 12.29
CA ALA A 191 -30.37 -25.63 13.00
C ALA A 191 -29.69 -25.68 14.37
N GLN A 192 -28.53 -25.02 14.52
CA GLN A 192 -27.79 -24.90 15.77
C GLN A 192 -28.30 -23.78 16.69
N GLY A 193 -29.28 -22.99 16.26
CA GLY A 193 -29.76 -21.84 17.02
C GLY A 193 -28.70 -20.74 17.18
N ALA A 194 -27.82 -20.59 16.18
CA ALA A 194 -26.72 -19.62 16.16
C ALA A 194 -27.21 -18.20 16.50
N GLN A 195 -26.38 -17.48 17.26
CA GLN A 195 -26.65 -16.11 17.70
C GLN A 195 -25.63 -15.15 17.06
N PRO A 196 -25.92 -13.84 17.01
CA PRO A 196 -24.93 -12.83 16.63
C PRO A 196 -23.61 -12.99 17.40
N ARG A 197 -22.52 -13.34 16.71
CA ARG A 197 -21.16 -13.47 17.28
C ARG A 197 -20.30 -12.30 16.83
N ARG A 198 -20.16 -11.29 17.71
CA ARG A 198 -19.55 -10.00 17.39
C ARG A 198 -18.04 -10.03 17.64
N SER A 199 -17.26 -9.99 16.57
CA SER A 199 -15.79 -10.06 16.62
C SER A 199 -15.18 -9.02 17.56
N GLY A 200 -15.71 -7.79 17.59
CA GLY A 200 -15.22 -6.73 18.45
C GLY A 200 -15.47 -6.91 19.96
N GLN A 201 -16.34 -7.85 20.35
CA GLN A 201 -16.57 -8.22 21.76
C GLN A 201 -15.59 -9.29 22.26
N ALA A 202 -14.86 -9.97 21.36
CA ALA A 202 -13.83 -10.91 21.76
C ALA A 202 -12.64 -10.16 22.40
N ARG A 203 -11.99 -10.81 23.36
CA ARG A 203 -10.71 -10.33 23.91
C ARG A 203 -9.60 -10.69 22.94
N VAL A 204 -8.59 -9.82 22.83
CA VAL A 204 -7.36 -10.15 22.10
C VAL A 204 -6.69 -11.34 22.80
N PRO A 205 -6.45 -12.46 22.10
CA PRO A 205 -5.76 -13.61 22.68
C PRO A 205 -4.36 -13.22 23.16
N ALA A 206 -3.91 -13.84 24.26
CA ALA A 206 -2.52 -13.75 24.67
C ALA A 206 -1.63 -14.47 23.65
N ALA A 207 -0.51 -13.85 23.27
CA ALA A 207 0.47 -14.49 22.42
C ALA A 207 1.12 -15.70 23.11
N VAL A 208 1.52 -16.68 22.29
CA VAL A 208 2.24 -17.88 22.76
C VAL A 208 3.74 -17.59 22.71
N GLY A 209 4.46 -17.84 23.81
CA GLY A 209 5.91 -17.66 23.89
C GLY A 209 6.41 -16.21 24.01
N SER A 210 5.52 -15.23 24.01
CA SER A 210 5.80 -13.81 24.26
C SER A 210 4.52 -13.08 24.69
N SER A 211 4.65 -11.88 25.25
CA SER A 211 3.52 -10.98 25.49
C SER A 211 3.14 -10.20 24.23
N ASN A 212 1.88 -9.77 24.15
CA ASN A 212 1.41 -8.89 23.07
C ASN A 212 2.22 -7.58 23.00
N ALA A 213 2.64 -7.05 24.15
CA ALA A 213 3.47 -5.85 24.23
C ALA A 213 4.87 -6.05 23.63
N GLU A 214 5.51 -7.19 23.90
CA GLU A 214 6.82 -7.53 23.32
C GLU A 214 6.75 -7.67 21.80
N LEU A 215 5.70 -8.30 21.26
CA LEU A 215 5.49 -8.40 19.81
C LEU A 215 5.35 -7.01 19.16
N LEU A 216 4.56 -6.12 19.76
CA LEU A 216 4.37 -4.76 19.28
C LEU A 216 5.66 -3.94 19.32
N MET A 217 6.43 -4.07 20.41
CA MET A 217 7.72 -3.39 20.57
C MET A 217 8.75 -3.89 19.56
N ALA A 218 8.86 -5.22 19.39
CA ALA A 218 9.76 -5.84 18.44
C ALA A 218 9.44 -5.41 17.01
N LYS A 219 8.16 -5.41 16.62
CA LYS A 219 7.75 -4.97 15.28
C LYS A 219 8.01 -3.49 15.05
N ARG A 220 7.83 -2.64 16.07
CA ARG A 220 8.18 -1.21 16.01
C ARG A 220 9.66 -1.01 15.74
N ALA A 221 10.54 -1.69 16.48
CA ALA A 221 11.98 -1.62 16.30
C ALA A 221 12.41 -2.15 14.92
N GLU A 222 11.80 -3.25 14.46
CA GLU A 222 12.03 -3.80 13.12
C GLU A 222 11.69 -2.80 12.01
N VAL A 223 10.51 -2.17 12.07
CA VAL A 223 10.08 -1.15 11.10
C VAL A 223 11.02 0.05 11.12
N GLN A 224 11.37 0.59 12.30
CA GLN A 224 12.27 1.74 12.41
C GLN A 224 13.65 1.46 11.82
N ARG A 225 14.14 0.21 11.94
CA ARG A 225 15.44 -0.20 11.40
C ARG A 225 15.39 -0.49 9.90
N SER A 226 14.36 -1.20 9.43
CA SER A 226 14.28 -1.69 8.04
C SER A 226 13.71 -0.67 7.07
N GLN A 227 12.83 0.20 7.56
CA GLN A 227 12.06 1.15 6.76
C GLN A 227 12.05 2.52 7.46
N PRO A 228 13.24 3.10 7.70
CA PRO A 228 13.34 4.38 8.40
C PRO A 228 12.56 5.46 7.63
N GLY A 229 11.77 6.24 8.36
CA GLY A 229 10.99 7.33 7.80
C GLY A 229 9.61 6.96 7.28
N LEU A 230 9.25 5.68 7.10
CA LEU A 230 7.87 5.32 6.71
C LEU A 230 6.85 5.68 7.79
N PHE A 231 5.81 6.39 7.39
CA PHE A 231 4.81 6.93 8.31
C PHE A 231 3.74 5.92 8.71
N SER A 232 3.11 5.24 7.74
CA SER A 232 1.95 4.37 7.95
C SER A 232 2.22 3.10 8.77
N PRO A 233 3.36 2.38 8.65
CA PRO A 233 3.56 1.13 9.37
C PRO A 233 3.57 1.33 10.90
N LEU A 234 4.12 2.45 11.38
CA LEU A 234 4.10 2.79 12.81
C LEU A 234 2.68 3.12 13.30
N ARG A 235 1.83 3.71 12.46
CA ARG A 235 0.42 3.95 12.77
C ARG A 235 -0.39 2.66 12.78
N CYS A 236 -0.11 1.73 11.87
CA CYS A 236 -0.67 0.37 11.90
C CYS A 236 -0.39 -0.31 13.25
N ILE A 237 0.86 -0.26 13.72
CA ILE A 237 1.24 -0.87 15.01
C ILE A 237 0.52 -0.18 16.17
N ALA A 238 0.44 1.15 16.17
CA ALA A 238 -0.28 1.91 17.21
C ALA A 238 -1.79 1.61 17.22
N ALA A 239 -2.40 1.37 16.06
CA ALA A 239 -3.80 1.00 15.96
C ALA A 239 -4.05 -0.43 16.48
N ILE A 240 -3.16 -1.38 16.19
CA ILE A 240 -3.20 -2.75 16.75
C ILE A 240 -3.00 -2.71 18.27
N GLU A 241 -2.06 -1.89 18.76
CA GLU A 241 -1.85 -1.70 20.21
C GLU A 241 -3.13 -1.22 20.92
N ALA A 242 -3.86 -0.28 20.31
CA ALA A 242 -5.14 0.18 20.83
C ALA A 242 -6.15 -0.96 21.01
N ALA A 243 -6.14 -1.97 20.12
CA ALA A 243 -7.01 -3.14 20.26
C ALA A 243 -6.71 -3.99 21.50
N THR A 244 -5.46 -3.94 21.99
CA THR A 244 -5.01 -4.68 23.18
C THR A 244 -5.31 -3.96 24.50
N ALA A 245 -5.44 -2.63 24.45
CA ALA A 245 -5.53 -1.78 25.64
C ALA A 245 -6.92 -1.14 25.84
N LEU A 246 -7.68 -0.93 24.77
CA LEU A 246 -8.91 -0.14 24.79
C LEU A 246 -10.15 -0.98 24.50
N PRO A 247 -11.33 -0.59 25.03
CA PRO A 247 -12.62 -1.04 24.54
C PRO A 247 -12.77 -0.79 23.04
N LEU A 248 -13.58 -1.60 22.35
CA LEU A 248 -13.74 -1.52 20.90
C LEU A 248 -14.09 -0.12 20.40
N SER A 249 -15.03 0.57 21.05
CA SER A 249 -15.47 1.91 20.64
C SER A 249 -14.34 2.94 20.65
N GLU A 250 -13.49 2.90 21.68
CA GLU A 250 -12.32 3.78 21.82
C GLU A 250 -11.21 3.38 20.85
N GLY A 251 -10.99 2.07 20.68
CA GLY A 251 -10.05 1.54 19.68
C GLY A 251 -10.42 1.96 18.25
N LEU A 252 -11.69 1.92 17.88
CA LEU A 252 -12.19 2.40 16.58
C LEU A 252 -12.02 3.92 16.40
N GLN A 253 -12.20 4.70 17.47
CA GLN A 253 -11.90 6.14 17.43
C GLN A 253 -10.40 6.39 17.22
N ARG A 254 -9.54 5.62 17.90
CA ARG A 254 -8.08 5.71 17.74
C ARG A 254 -7.63 5.30 16.34
N GLU A 255 -8.16 4.21 15.81
CA GLU A 255 -7.95 3.76 14.43
C GLU A 255 -8.33 4.87 13.44
N ARG A 256 -9.51 5.48 13.63
CA ARG A 256 -9.97 6.56 12.75
C ARG A 256 -9.06 7.78 12.79
N ALA A 257 -8.60 8.19 13.98
CA ALA A 257 -7.65 9.29 14.11
C ALA A 257 -6.33 8.99 13.38
N LEU A 258 -5.76 7.80 13.59
CA LEU A 258 -4.53 7.37 12.93
C LEU A 258 -4.68 7.24 11.41
N PHE A 259 -5.84 6.79 10.94
CA PHE A 259 -6.16 6.75 9.52
C PHE A 259 -6.12 8.15 8.89
N LEU A 260 -6.67 9.15 9.60
CA LEU A 260 -6.67 10.54 9.14
C LEU A 260 -5.25 11.13 9.15
N GLU A 261 -4.42 10.83 10.16
CA GLU A 261 -2.99 11.18 10.15
C GLU A 261 -2.30 10.63 8.89
N CYS A 262 -2.58 9.37 8.51
CA CYS A 262 -2.02 8.75 7.30
C CYS A 262 -2.55 9.40 6.00
N MET A 263 -3.82 9.82 5.97
CA MET A 263 -4.41 10.52 4.83
C MET A 263 -3.74 11.88 4.57
N GLU A 264 -3.32 12.57 5.63
CA GLU A 264 -2.62 13.86 5.55
C GLU A 264 -1.11 13.72 5.24
N SER A 265 -0.57 12.50 5.31
CA SER A 265 0.85 12.27 5.07
C SER A 265 1.22 12.52 3.61
N PRO A 266 2.29 13.30 3.32
CA PRO A 266 2.76 13.52 1.95
C PRO A 266 3.27 12.23 1.29
N GLN A 267 3.63 11.21 2.07
CA GLN A 267 4.10 9.91 1.56
C GLN A 267 3.01 9.13 0.81
N ARG A 268 1.73 9.45 1.06
CA ARG A 268 0.60 8.74 0.46
C ARG A 268 0.59 8.84 -1.05
N ALA A 269 0.86 10.01 -1.61
CA ALA A 269 0.88 10.20 -3.07
C ALA A 269 1.95 9.32 -3.72
N ALA A 270 3.13 9.23 -3.10
CA ALA A 270 4.25 8.42 -3.55
C ALA A 270 3.96 6.92 -3.49
N LEU A 271 3.37 6.43 -2.40
CA LEU A 271 3.03 5.01 -2.26
C LEU A 271 1.88 4.58 -3.17
N ILE A 272 0.91 5.47 -3.45
CA ILE A 272 -0.12 5.23 -4.47
C ILE A 272 0.51 5.15 -5.86
N HIS A 273 1.44 6.05 -6.18
CA HIS A 273 2.21 5.98 -7.42
C HIS A 273 2.93 4.64 -7.56
N THR A 274 3.71 4.24 -6.56
CA THR A 274 4.42 2.95 -6.54
C THR A 274 3.46 1.79 -6.82
N PHE A 275 2.30 1.74 -6.16
CA PHE A 275 1.30 0.69 -6.38
C PHE A 275 0.80 0.62 -7.82
N PHE A 276 0.54 1.75 -8.47
CA PHE A 276 0.11 1.76 -9.87
C PHE A 276 1.25 1.46 -10.83
N ALA A 277 2.45 1.98 -10.56
CA ALA A 277 3.65 1.78 -11.36
C ALA A 277 4.01 0.28 -11.43
N GLU A 278 4.01 -0.43 -10.30
CA GLU A 278 4.27 -1.89 -10.26
C GLU A 278 3.28 -2.69 -11.12
N ARG A 279 2.01 -2.29 -11.14
CA ARG A 279 0.98 -2.95 -11.95
C ARG A 279 1.11 -2.63 -13.45
N GLN A 280 1.64 -1.46 -13.79
CA GLN A 280 1.92 -1.08 -15.18
C GLN A 280 3.17 -1.79 -15.71
N ALA A 281 4.20 -1.97 -14.87
CA ALA A 281 5.43 -2.68 -15.23
C ALA A 281 5.17 -4.11 -15.73
N ALA A 282 4.13 -4.78 -15.22
CA ALA A 282 3.68 -6.09 -15.72
C ALA A 282 3.15 -6.08 -17.17
N LYS A 283 3.02 -4.91 -17.80
CA LYS A 283 2.53 -4.71 -19.17
C LYS A 283 3.59 -4.14 -20.12
N VAL A 284 4.85 -4.10 -19.71
CA VAL A 284 5.94 -3.65 -20.57
C VAL A 284 6.07 -4.59 -21.76
N VAL A 285 6.11 -4.02 -22.96
CA VAL A 285 6.32 -4.77 -24.21
C VAL A 285 7.82 -4.93 -24.43
N ASP A 286 8.22 -6.09 -24.96
CA ASP A 286 9.62 -6.49 -25.21
C ASP A 286 10.38 -5.37 -25.96
N ARG A 287 11.30 -4.71 -25.24
CA ARG A 287 12.21 -3.65 -25.74
C ARG A 287 13.65 -4.16 -25.67
N ASP A 288 14.49 -3.67 -26.56
CA ASP A 288 15.88 -4.09 -26.70
C ASP A 288 16.63 -4.05 -25.34
N ALA A 289 16.96 -5.22 -24.82
CA ALA A 289 17.56 -5.41 -23.50
C ALA A 289 19.08 -5.15 -23.47
N SER A 290 19.67 -4.65 -24.57
CA SER A 290 21.12 -4.42 -24.68
C SER A 290 21.65 -3.34 -23.75
N VAL A 291 20.81 -2.40 -23.28
CA VAL A 291 21.15 -1.42 -22.23
C VAL A 291 20.15 -1.53 -21.09
N THR A 292 20.62 -1.94 -19.90
CA THR A 292 19.76 -1.97 -18.73
C THR A 292 19.60 -0.55 -18.16
N VAL A 293 18.38 -0.01 -18.25
CA VAL A 293 17.96 1.31 -17.73
C VAL A 293 18.59 1.61 -16.36
N GLY A 294 18.47 0.65 -15.43
CA GLY A 294 18.98 0.77 -14.08
C GLY A 294 20.50 0.99 -14.00
N ASN A 295 21.29 0.19 -14.73
CA ASN A 295 22.76 0.31 -14.67
C ASN A 295 23.21 1.63 -15.29
N ARG A 296 22.59 2.02 -16.41
CA ARG A 296 22.90 3.29 -17.06
C ARG A 296 22.68 4.46 -16.11
N MET A 297 21.52 4.55 -15.47
CA MET A 297 21.24 5.61 -14.49
C MET A 297 22.15 5.52 -13.26
N ALA A 298 22.42 4.32 -12.75
CA ALA A 298 23.26 4.11 -11.57
C ALA A 298 24.70 4.61 -11.79
N LEU A 299 25.25 4.54 -13.01
CA LEU A 299 26.58 5.08 -13.32
C LEU A 299 26.66 6.59 -13.06
N HIS A 300 25.62 7.36 -13.42
CA HIS A 300 25.58 8.80 -13.17
C HIS A 300 25.40 9.12 -11.67
N TYR A 301 24.57 8.34 -10.98
CA TYR A 301 24.40 8.43 -9.53
C TYR A 301 25.70 8.19 -8.76
N ILE A 302 26.44 7.15 -9.15
CA ILE A 302 27.74 6.81 -8.55
C ILE A 302 28.77 7.89 -8.85
N ARG A 303 28.90 8.31 -10.11
CA ARG A 303 29.86 9.33 -10.53
C ARG A 303 29.72 10.62 -9.74
N GLU A 304 28.50 11.13 -9.57
CA GLU A 304 28.31 12.37 -8.80
C GLU A 304 28.63 12.20 -7.32
N ALA A 305 28.42 11.02 -6.76
CA ALA A 305 28.84 10.74 -5.39
C ALA A 305 30.37 10.71 -5.25
N GLU A 306 31.08 10.15 -6.24
CA GLU A 306 32.55 10.15 -6.29
C GLU A 306 33.11 11.56 -6.43
N LEU A 307 32.55 12.37 -7.35
CA LEU A 307 32.98 13.76 -7.55
C LEU A 307 32.81 14.59 -6.27
N LEU A 308 31.74 14.38 -5.50
CA LEU A 308 31.58 15.04 -4.19
C LEU A 308 32.71 14.69 -3.22
N VAL A 309 33.25 13.46 -3.29
CA VAL A 309 34.39 13.04 -2.47
C VAL A 309 35.69 13.68 -2.96
N GLU A 310 35.91 13.71 -4.27
CA GLU A 310 37.06 14.40 -4.89
C GLU A 310 37.08 15.90 -4.55
N GLU A 311 35.89 16.52 -4.42
CA GLU A 311 35.69 17.91 -4.03
C GLU A 311 35.81 18.15 -2.52
N GLY A 312 36.03 17.11 -1.71
CA GLY A 312 36.39 17.21 -0.29
C GLY A 312 35.35 16.69 0.71
N ALA A 313 34.23 16.10 0.26
CA ALA A 313 33.35 15.36 1.17
C ALA A 313 33.99 14.03 1.57
N SER A 314 33.72 13.53 2.77
CA SER A 314 34.02 12.13 3.09
C SER A 314 32.92 11.21 2.57
N VAL A 315 33.29 9.97 2.24
CA VAL A 315 32.33 8.89 1.90
C VAL A 315 31.22 8.78 2.96
N ALA A 316 31.58 8.87 4.24
CA ALA A 316 30.63 8.82 5.35
C ALA A 316 29.62 9.98 5.35
N GLN A 317 30.02 11.18 4.92
CA GLN A 317 29.11 12.32 4.80
C GLN A 317 28.12 12.14 3.65
N VAL A 318 28.59 11.66 2.49
CA VAL A 318 27.73 11.37 1.34
C VAL A 318 26.74 10.25 1.66
N ASP A 319 27.22 9.16 2.28
CA ASP A 319 26.38 8.05 2.75
C ASP A 319 25.32 8.52 3.76
N ALA A 320 25.72 9.35 4.73
CA ALA A 320 24.80 9.90 5.71
C ALA A 320 23.71 10.75 5.05
N ALA A 321 24.07 11.60 4.09
CA ALA A 321 23.12 12.42 3.35
C ALA A 321 22.13 11.59 2.53
N LEU A 322 22.60 10.56 1.83
CA LEU A 322 21.74 9.67 1.04
C LEU A 322 20.86 8.80 1.93
N ARG A 323 21.35 8.39 3.10
CA ARG A 323 20.54 7.70 4.12
C ARG A 323 19.48 8.62 4.72
N GLU A 324 19.82 9.87 5.01
CA GLU A 324 18.86 10.90 5.48
C GLU A 324 17.79 11.18 4.42
N PHE A 325 18.18 11.18 3.13
CA PHE A 325 17.23 11.24 2.02
C PHE A 325 16.29 10.02 1.98
N GLY A 326 16.79 8.84 2.36
CA GLY A 326 16.02 7.60 2.49
C GLY A 326 16.53 6.44 1.63
N MET A 327 17.69 6.56 0.98
CA MET A 327 18.27 5.47 0.19
C MET A 327 18.60 4.27 1.07
N ALA A 328 18.16 3.08 0.66
CA ALA A 328 18.46 1.84 1.36
C ALA A 328 19.90 1.35 1.13
N THR A 329 20.53 1.75 0.02
CA THR A 329 21.90 1.40 -0.33
C THR A 329 22.61 2.61 -0.90
N SER A 330 23.83 2.86 -0.46
CA SER A 330 24.63 3.98 -0.97
C SER A 330 25.32 3.62 -2.29
N PRO A 331 25.73 4.60 -3.11
CA PRO A 331 26.40 4.36 -4.38
C PRO A 331 27.70 3.56 -4.19
N PHE A 332 28.45 3.84 -3.13
CA PHE A 332 29.69 3.15 -2.81
C PHE A 332 29.45 1.68 -2.42
N ALA A 333 28.37 1.39 -1.68
CA ALA A 333 27.98 0.02 -1.40
C ALA A 333 27.52 -0.75 -2.67
N LEU A 334 26.97 -0.07 -3.67
CA LEU A 334 26.66 -0.69 -4.98
C LEU A 334 27.95 -1.04 -5.75
N LEU A 335 28.98 -0.20 -5.69
CA LEU A 335 30.28 -0.44 -6.30
C LEU A 335 30.99 -1.65 -5.68
N GLU A 336 31.05 -1.74 -4.35
CA GLU A 336 31.66 -2.87 -3.65
C GLU A 336 30.98 -4.20 -4.03
N ARG A 337 29.65 -4.20 -4.14
CA ARG A 337 28.87 -5.38 -4.60
C ARG A 337 29.17 -5.78 -6.04
N SER A 338 29.65 -4.85 -6.85
CA SER A 338 30.06 -5.07 -8.24
C SER A 338 31.51 -5.55 -8.37
N GLY A 339 32.22 -5.73 -7.24
CA GLY A 339 33.60 -6.21 -7.20
C GLY A 339 34.67 -5.15 -7.49
N LEU A 340 34.29 -3.88 -7.60
CA LEU A 340 35.20 -2.76 -7.76
C LEU A 340 35.65 -2.25 -6.38
N LYS A 341 36.96 -2.09 -6.19
CA LYS A 341 37.56 -1.59 -4.95
C LYS A 341 37.48 -0.07 -4.88
N LEU A 342 36.98 0.47 -3.78
CA LEU A 342 36.77 1.91 -3.56
C LEU A 342 38.07 2.75 -3.73
N ASP A 343 39.18 2.19 -3.25
CA ASP A 343 40.54 2.70 -3.33
C ASP A 343 41.14 2.74 -4.75
N ALA A 344 40.52 2.05 -5.71
CA ALA A 344 40.92 2.11 -7.13
C ALA A 344 40.13 3.15 -7.93
N VAL A 345 39.05 3.72 -7.36
CA VAL A 345 38.10 4.58 -8.08
C VAL A 345 38.06 6.00 -7.50
N VAL A 346 38.24 6.17 -6.19
CA VAL A 346 38.23 7.49 -5.54
C VAL A 346 39.66 8.04 -5.49
N GLY A 347 39.94 9.10 -6.25
CA GLY A 347 41.22 9.82 -6.21
C GLY A 347 41.46 10.52 -4.86
N GLU A 348 42.72 10.85 -4.55
CA GLU A 348 43.04 11.65 -3.35
C GLU A 348 42.31 13.01 -3.40
N PRO A 349 41.77 13.51 -2.27
CA PRO A 349 41.01 14.75 -2.25
C PRO A 349 41.81 15.92 -2.83
N SER A 350 41.27 16.57 -3.85
CA SER A 350 41.87 17.78 -4.41
C SER A 350 41.59 18.96 -3.49
N LEU A 351 42.63 19.50 -2.86
CA LEU A 351 42.58 20.72 -2.04
C LEU A 351 42.26 21.96 -2.90
N ALA A 352 41.02 22.16 -3.35
CA ALA A 352 40.67 23.40 -4.05
C ALA A 352 39.19 23.85 -4.09
N VAL A 353 38.21 23.13 -3.53
CA VAL A 353 36.81 23.60 -3.55
C VAL A 353 36.22 23.57 -2.14
N LYS A 354 35.78 24.73 -1.63
CA LYS A 354 34.93 24.79 -0.43
C LYS A 354 33.55 24.29 -0.81
N LEU A 355 33.25 23.03 -0.52
CA LEU A 355 31.86 22.54 -0.50
C LEU A 355 31.03 23.41 0.47
N GLU A 356 29.85 23.85 0.02
CA GLU A 356 28.84 24.36 0.94
C GLU A 356 28.53 23.26 1.96
N SER A 357 28.91 23.49 3.21
CA SER A 357 29.08 22.48 4.26
C SER A 357 27.78 21.94 4.86
N ALA A 358 26.71 21.80 4.08
CA ALA A 358 25.43 21.27 4.53
C ALA A 358 25.27 19.80 4.08
N PRO A 359 25.31 18.81 4.99
CA PRO A 359 25.10 17.40 4.66
C PRO A 359 23.81 17.15 3.86
N GLN A 360 22.77 17.94 4.12
CA GLN A 360 21.49 17.88 3.42
C GLN A 360 21.53 18.29 1.93
N ARG A 361 22.62 18.89 1.43
CA ARG A 361 22.75 19.19 -0.01
C ARG A 361 23.52 18.10 -0.77
N LEU A 362 24.27 17.25 -0.06
CA LEU A 362 25.13 16.23 -0.68
C LEU A 362 24.33 15.15 -1.43
N TRP A 363 23.06 14.92 -1.10
CA TRP A 363 22.21 14.01 -1.89
C TRP A 363 21.72 14.61 -3.21
N GLN A 364 21.72 15.95 -3.36
CA GLN A 364 21.08 16.61 -4.50
C GLN A 364 21.74 16.21 -5.82
N ARG A 365 23.06 16.34 -5.95
CA ARG A 365 23.76 15.98 -7.19
C ARG A 365 23.52 14.51 -7.59
N PRO A 366 23.73 13.50 -6.72
CA PRO A 366 23.42 12.12 -7.08
C PRO A 366 21.96 11.90 -7.52
N ILE A 367 20.98 12.49 -6.83
CA ILE A 367 19.55 12.30 -7.16
C ILE A 367 19.15 13.03 -8.44
N TYR A 368 19.62 14.26 -8.65
CA TYR A 368 19.32 15.01 -9.88
C TYR A 368 20.00 14.40 -11.11
N ALA A 369 21.15 13.74 -10.94
CA ALA A 369 21.79 12.98 -12.00
C ALA A 369 20.92 11.79 -12.43
N LEU A 370 20.28 11.08 -11.49
CA LEU A 370 19.29 10.04 -11.81
C LEU A 370 18.12 10.62 -12.61
N ILE A 371 17.55 11.74 -12.15
CA ILE A 371 16.39 12.37 -12.83
C ILE A 371 16.75 12.76 -14.27
N ASN A 372 17.89 13.43 -14.45
CA ASN A 372 18.32 13.90 -15.75
C ASN A 372 18.59 12.72 -16.71
N GLU A 373 19.22 11.66 -16.22
CA GLU A 373 19.49 10.48 -17.03
C GLU A 373 18.23 9.67 -17.35
N GLY A 374 17.30 9.55 -16.39
CA GLY A 374 15.98 8.95 -16.64
C GLY A 374 15.21 9.69 -17.73
N ALA A 375 15.27 11.03 -17.76
CA ALA A 375 14.67 11.82 -18.82
C ALA A 375 15.32 11.59 -20.20
N ARG A 376 16.63 11.35 -20.27
CA ARG A 376 17.31 10.97 -21.54
C ARG A 376 16.89 9.57 -22.00
N ILE A 377 16.80 8.62 -21.08
CA ILE A 377 16.34 7.25 -21.37
C ILE A 377 14.93 7.24 -21.95
N LEU A 378 14.03 8.10 -21.47
CA LEU A 378 12.70 8.28 -22.04
C LEU A 378 12.74 8.96 -23.42
N GLU A 379 13.58 9.99 -23.62
CA GLU A 379 13.76 10.63 -24.93
C GLU A 379 14.26 9.63 -25.99
N GLU A 380 15.16 8.74 -25.59
CA GLU A 380 15.76 7.72 -26.46
C GLU A 380 14.87 6.48 -26.65
N ASP A 381 13.66 6.48 -26.09
CA ASP A 381 12.70 5.38 -26.12
C ASP A 381 13.25 4.04 -25.59
N ILE A 382 14.19 4.10 -24.65
CA ILE A 382 14.76 2.90 -23.98
C ILE A 382 13.81 2.39 -22.90
N ALA A 383 13.15 3.29 -22.16
CA ALA A 383 12.08 2.94 -21.22
C ALA A 383 10.72 3.39 -21.77
N GLN A 384 9.68 2.56 -21.59
CA GLN A 384 8.34 2.86 -22.10
C GLN A 384 7.67 4.00 -21.36
N ARG A 385 7.80 4.03 -20.03
CA ARG A 385 7.20 5.03 -19.15
C ARG A 385 8.16 5.45 -18.06
N ALA A 386 7.98 6.67 -17.57
CA ALA A 386 8.65 7.16 -16.36
C ALA A 386 8.35 6.27 -15.16
N SER A 387 7.11 5.76 -15.03
CA SER A 387 6.75 4.81 -13.99
C SER A 387 7.55 3.50 -14.03
N ASP A 388 7.98 3.04 -15.22
CA ASP A 388 8.77 1.81 -15.34
C ASP A 388 10.20 2.04 -14.81
N ILE A 389 10.76 3.23 -15.05
CA ILE A 389 12.03 3.66 -14.44
C ILE A 389 11.92 3.69 -12.91
N ASP A 390 10.82 4.24 -12.39
CA ASP A 390 10.58 4.29 -10.95
C ASP A 390 10.56 2.89 -10.32
N VAL A 391 9.84 1.94 -10.93
CA VAL A 391 9.80 0.54 -10.45
C VAL A 391 11.21 -0.07 -10.40
N ILE A 392 12.02 0.12 -11.43
CA ILE A 392 13.41 -0.39 -11.47
C ILE A 392 14.20 0.13 -10.26
N PHE A 393 14.07 1.41 -9.94
CA PHE A 393 14.82 2.03 -8.84
C PHE A 393 14.28 1.65 -7.46
N LEU A 394 12.97 1.46 -7.33
CA LEU A 394 12.33 0.96 -6.12
C LEU A 394 12.77 -0.47 -5.78
N THR A 395 12.78 -1.37 -6.78
CA THR A 395 13.04 -2.80 -6.54
C THR A 395 14.50 -3.18 -6.65
N GLY A 396 15.28 -2.49 -7.49
CA GLY A 396 16.66 -2.86 -7.84
C GLY A 396 17.75 -2.05 -7.16
N TYR A 397 17.50 -0.76 -6.89
CA TYR A 397 18.54 0.20 -6.47
C TYR A 397 18.27 0.85 -5.11
N GLY A 398 17.19 0.45 -4.44
CA GLY A 398 16.90 0.87 -3.07
C GLY A 398 16.43 2.32 -2.93
N PHE A 399 15.77 2.86 -3.96
CA PHE A 399 15.13 4.17 -3.87
C PHE A 399 13.96 4.14 -2.86
N PRO A 400 13.79 5.16 -2.01
CA PRO A 400 12.75 5.15 -0.98
C PRO A 400 11.33 5.17 -1.56
N ALA A 401 10.53 4.14 -1.26
CA ALA A 401 9.14 4.02 -1.72
C ALA A 401 8.24 5.18 -1.27
N HIS A 402 8.48 5.78 -0.09
CA HIS A 402 7.76 6.98 0.35
C HIS A 402 8.08 8.26 -0.44
N ARG A 403 9.03 8.17 -1.38
CA ARG A 403 9.32 9.21 -2.40
C ARG A 403 8.97 8.74 -3.83
N GLY A 404 8.44 7.53 -4.00
CA GLY A 404 7.81 7.04 -5.23
C GLY A 404 8.82 6.49 -6.25
N GLY A 405 9.86 7.25 -6.54
CA GLY A 405 10.87 6.94 -7.56
C GLY A 405 11.52 8.23 -8.06
N PRO A 406 12.66 8.17 -8.76
CA PRO A 406 13.33 9.37 -9.25
C PRO A 406 12.43 10.23 -10.16
N MET A 407 11.65 9.62 -11.05
CA MET A 407 10.81 10.36 -12.01
C MET A 407 9.59 10.97 -11.32
N PHE A 408 8.90 10.19 -10.47
CA PHE A 408 7.84 10.73 -9.63
C PHE A 408 8.31 11.85 -8.70
N LEU A 409 9.49 11.70 -8.10
CA LEU A 409 10.08 12.75 -7.27
C LEU A 409 10.31 14.03 -8.07
N ALA A 410 10.77 13.94 -9.32
CA ALA A 410 10.94 15.11 -10.18
C ALA A 410 9.61 15.85 -10.40
N ASP A 411 8.51 15.11 -10.65
CA ASP A 411 7.18 15.70 -10.76
C ASP A 411 6.71 16.35 -9.44
N GLN A 412 7.01 15.74 -8.29
CA GLN A 412 6.69 16.32 -6.98
C GLN A 412 7.49 17.59 -6.66
N ILE A 413 8.76 17.66 -7.08
CA ILE A 413 9.58 18.88 -6.98
C ILE A 413 9.03 19.96 -7.93
N GLY A 414 8.52 19.54 -9.09
CA GLY A 414 8.09 20.39 -10.19
C GLY A 414 9.21 20.52 -11.23
N LEU A 415 8.93 20.09 -12.46
CA LEU A 415 9.91 20.06 -13.55
C LEU A 415 10.58 21.42 -13.85
N PRO A 416 9.92 22.59 -13.72
CA PRO A 416 10.60 23.89 -13.88
C PRO A 416 11.72 24.10 -12.86
N ALA A 417 11.51 23.71 -11.60
CA ALA A 417 12.52 23.81 -10.55
C ALA A 417 13.64 22.79 -10.79
N VAL A 418 13.30 21.58 -11.23
CA VAL A 418 14.29 20.56 -11.62
C VAL A 418 15.19 21.07 -12.74
N LEU A 419 14.59 21.63 -13.80
CA LEU A 419 15.32 22.17 -14.95
C LEU A 419 16.22 23.35 -14.55
N GLN A 420 15.73 24.25 -13.69
CA GLN A 420 16.53 25.35 -13.17
C GLN A 420 17.77 24.82 -12.44
N GLN A 421 17.59 23.87 -11.52
CA GLN A 421 18.70 23.30 -10.76
C GLN A 421 19.73 22.60 -11.66
N LEU A 422 19.29 21.89 -12.70
CA LEU A 422 20.20 21.26 -13.67
C LEU A 422 20.97 22.29 -14.49
N ARG A 423 20.36 23.43 -14.83
CA ARG A 423 21.07 24.54 -15.50
C ARG A 423 22.11 25.18 -14.59
N GLU A 424 21.82 25.31 -13.30
CA GLU A 424 22.78 25.79 -12.31
C GLU A 424 23.97 24.82 -12.18
N PHE A 425 23.70 23.50 -12.11
CA PHE A 425 24.78 22.51 -12.13
C PHE A 425 25.55 22.51 -13.44
N HIS A 426 24.90 22.69 -14.59
CA HIS A 426 25.57 22.81 -15.89
C HIS A 426 26.50 24.03 -15.93
N GLN A 427 26.08 25.16 -15.40
CA GLN A 427 26.92 26.35 -15.31
C GLN A 427 28.14 26.14 -14.40
N GLN A 428 27.98 25.40 -13.29
CA GLN A 428 29.03 25.19 -12.30
C GLN A 428 30.01 24.07 -12.66
N HIS A 429 29.52 22.98 -13.26
CA HIS A 429 30.25 21.73 -13.43
C HIS A 429 30.41 21.32 -14.91
N GLY A 430 29.77 22.00 -15.86
CA GLY A 430 29.97 21.81 -17.30
C GLY A 430 29.10 20.71 -17.94
N GLU A 431 29.43 20.35 -19.18
CA GLU A 431 28.52 19.71 -20.15
C GLU A 431 27.79 18.44 -19.69
N HIS A 432 28.35 17.66 -18.77
CA HIS A 432 27.69 16.44 -18.27
C HIS A 432 26.36 16.71 -17.57
N TRP A 433 26.17 17.92 -17.04
CA TRP A 433 24.93 18.39 -16.40
C TRP A 433 23.93 19.02 -17.35
N LYS A 434 24.22 19.08 -18.66
CA LYS A 434 23.30 19.62 -19.66
C LYS A 434 21.91 18.97 -19.50
N PRO A 435 20.83 19.75 -19.33
CA PRO A 435 19.49 19.20 -19.17
C PRO A 435 19.06 18.30 -20.34
N ALA A 436 18.34 17.22 -20.04
CA ALA A 436 17.77 16.34 -21.04
C ALA A 436 16.75 17.10 -21.93
N PRO A 437 16.74 16.88 -23.26
CA PRO A 437 15.79 17.53 -24.15
C PRO A 437 14.31 17.29 -23.76
N LEU A 438 13.97 16.08 -23.33
CA LEU A 438 12.62 15.76 -22.85
C LEU A 438 12.18 16.68 -21.72
N LEU A 439 13.06 16.90 -20.74
CA LEU A 439 12.75 17.74 -19.60
C LEU A 439 12.50 19.19 -20.02
N GLU A 440 13.32 19.74 -20.92
CA GLU A 440 13.11 21.08 -21.46
C GLU A 440 11.78 21.21 -22.21
N ARG A 441 11.43 20.20 -23.01
CA ARG A 441 10.17 20.13 -23.74
C ARG A 441 8.96 20.06 -22.80
N LEU A 442 8.97 19.18 -21.80
CA LEU A 442 7.87 19.05 -20.83
C LEU A 442 7.67 20.35 -20.05
N VAL A 443 8.75 21.02 -19.63
CA VAL A 443 8.65 22.33 -18.98
C VAL A 443 8.06 23.39 -19.91
N ALA A 444 8.48 23.43 -21.17
CA ALA A 444 7.94 24.37 -22.16
C ALA A 444 6.45 24.13 -22.46
N GLU A 445 6.00 22.87 -22.42
CA GLU A 445 4.61 22.47 -22.61
C GLU A 445 3.75 22.57 -21.33
N GLY A 446 4.37 22.82 -20.17
CA GLY A 446 3.69 22.82 -18.87
C GLY A 446 3.18 21.44 -18.45
N LYS A 447 3.85 20.37 -18.89
CA LYS A 447 3.52 18.97 -18.61
C LYS A 447 4.49 18.35 -17.59
N THR A 448 4.07 17.23 -17.01
CA THR A 448 4.81 16.35 -16.09
C THR A 448 5.23 15.04 -16.77
N PHE A 449 6.11 14.25 -16.15
CA PHE A 449 6.41 12.90 -16.64
C PHE A 449 5.18 11.99 -16.57
N ALA A 450 4.39 12.09 -15.50
CA ALA A 450 3.14 11.32 -15.35
C ALA A 450 2.09 11.63 -16.43
N GLU A 451 2.06 12.84 -16.98
CA GLU A 451 1.18 13.21 -18.11
C GLU A 451 1.74 12.75 -19.46
N GLN A 452 3.07 12.67 -19.60
CA GLN A 452 3.74 12.08 -20.76
C GLN A 452 3.43 10.57 -20.86
N ASP A 453 3.46 9.86 -19.74
CA ASP A 453 3.16 8.42 -19.65
C ASP A 453 1.74 8.06 -20.12
N GLN A 454 0.81 9.02 -20.15
CA GLN A 454 -0.56 8.82 -20.60
C GLN A 454 -0.74 9.02 -22.11
N GLN A 455 0.26 9.55 -22.80
CA GLN A 455 0.22 9.89 -24.23
C GLN A 455 0.91 8.83 -25.13
N GLY A 456 1.66 7.90 -24.55
CA GLY A 456 2.29 6.74 -25.21
C GLY A 456 1.76 5.41 -24.67
#